data_AF-A0A2V6EHN8-F1
#
_entry.id   AF-A0A2V6EHN8-F1
#
_cell.length_a   1.000
_cell.length_b   1.000
_cell.length_c   1.000
_cell.angle_alpha   90.00
_cell.angle_beta   90.00
_cell.angle_gamma   90.00
#
_symmetry.space_group_name_H-M   'P 1'
#
loop_
_entity.id
_entity.type
_entity.pdbx_description
1 polymer ?
#
loop_
_entity_poly.entity_id
_entity_poly.type
_entity_poly.pdbx_seq_one_letter_code
_entity_poly.pdbx_strand_id
1 'polypeptide(L)'
;MTLDGAVDELVANMTGASDLRAESLQTKSAELSVTGAGDARIAVSDTLKVSITGAGKVEYIGNPPHLERDITGAGSIRPRGGGLSSGPAVLGRSHDSSESPRPRPK
;
A
#
# COMPACT_ATOMS: atom_id res chain seq x y z
N MET A 1 13.38 8.33 8.39
CA MET A 1 14.79 8.12 8.00
C MET A 1 14.93 8.44 6.53
N THR A 2 15.99 9.13 6.11
CA THR A 2 16.26 9.45 4.70
C THR A 2 17.49 8.68 4.23
N LEU A 3 17.42 8.05 3.06
CA LEU A 3 18.54 7.38 2.41
C LEU A 3 18.76 7.97 1.01
N ASP A 4 20.01 8.11 0.63
CA ASP A 4 20.47 8.60 -0.66
C ASP A 4 21.69 7.80 -1.16
N GLY A 5 21.92 7.84 -2.48
CA GLY A 5 23.01 7.10 -3.13
C GLY A 5 22.51 6.02 -4.09
N ALA A 6 23.31 4.97 -4.29
CA ALA A 6 22.96 3.85 -5.14
C ALA A 6 23.38 2.52 -4.48
N VAL A 7 22.46 1.56 -4.45
CA VAL A 7 22.71 0.21 -3.92
C VAL A 7 22.05 -0.83 -4.82
N ASP A 8 22.64 -2.01 -4.95
CA ASP A 8 22.02 -3.09 -5.72
C ASP A 8 20.80 -3.69 -4.98
N GLU A 9 20.90 -3.85 -3.66
CA GLU A 9 19.86 -4.46 -2.82
C GLU A 9 19.56 -3.58 -1.60
N LEU A 10 18.27 -3.35 -1.33
CA LEU A 10 17.78 -2.64 -0.14
C LEU A 10 16.84 -3.55 0.65
N VAL A 11 17.18 -3.84 1.91
CA VAL A 11 16.30 -4.56 2.84
C VAL A 11 15.91 -3.62 3.98
N ALA A 12 14.62 -3.33 4.12
CA ALA A 12 14.10 -2.43 5.14
C ALA A 12 13.04 -3.11 6.00
N ASN A 13 13.30 -3.18 7.31
CA ASN A 13 12.38 -3.75 8.29
C ASN A 13 11.88 -2.62 9.20
N MET A 14 10.59 -2.31 9.10
CA MET A 14 9.92 -1.21 9.80
C MET A 14 8.91 -1.79 10.77
N THR A 15 9.12 -1.57 12.07
CA THR A 15 8.21 -2.04 13.13
C THR A 15 7.62 -0.86 13.89
N GLY A 16 6.33 -0.94 14.23
CA GLY A 16 5.63 0.14 14.93
C GLY A 16 5.32 1.33 14.03
N ALA A 17 5.66 2.53 14.49
CA ALA A 17 5.48 3.80 13.77
C ALA A 17 6.79 4.25 13.12
N SER A 18 6.88 4.16 11.79
CA SER A 18 8.13 4.42 11.05
C SER A 18 7.89 5.16 9.73
N ASP A 19 8.79 6.10 9.38
CA ASP A 19 8.79 6.83 8.10
C ASP A 19 10.12 6.57 7.38
N LEU A 20 10.08 6.02 6.17
CA LEU A 20 11.26 5.71 5.34
C LEU A 20 11.21 6.51 4.03
N ARG A 21 12.25 7.30 3.78
CA ARG A 21 12.41 8.13 2.58
C ARG A 21 13.66 7.73 1.82
N ALA A 22 13.51 6.75 0.94
CA ALA A 22 14.53 6.25 0.03
C ALA A 22 14.21 6.64 -1.43
N GLU A 23 13.55 7.79 -1.65
CA GLU A 23 13.25 8.30 -3.00
C GLU A 23 14.50 8.77 -3.75
N SER A 24 15.54 9.19 -3.03
CA SER A 24 16.84 9.57 -3.57
C SER A 24 17.83 8.41 -3.65
N LEU A 25 17.45 7.23 -3.15
CA LEU A 25 18.26 6.02 -3.18
C LEU A 25 17.90 5.22 -4.43
N GLN A 26 18.83 5.12 -5.37
CA GLN A 26 18.64 4.29 -6.57
C GLN A 26 18.92 2.84 -6.22
N THR A 27 17.89 1.99 -6.27
CA THR A 27 18.09 0.57 -6.02
C THR A 27 17.50 -0.34 -7.10
N LYS A 28 18.21 -1.45 -7.38
CA LYS A 28 17.76 -2.47 -8.34
C LYS A 28 16.71 -3.37 -7.72
N SER A 29 17.02 -3.96 -6.58
CA SER A 29 16.17 -4.89 -5.84
C SER A 29 15.84 -4.35 -4.45
N ALA A 30 14.56 -4.24 -4.10
CA ALA A 30 14.14 -3.73 -2.80
C ALA A 30 13.14 -4.65 -2.11
N GLU A 31 13.38 -4.94 -0.83
CA GLU A 31 12.52 -5.71 0.05
C GLU A 31 12.10 -4.87 1.26
N LEU A 32 10.79 -4.65 1.42
CA LEU A 32 10.22 -3.87 2.52
C LEU A 32 9.29 -4.73 3.35
N SER A 33 9.57 -4.79 4.65
CA SER A 33 8.73 -5.44 5.64
C SER A 33 8.22 -4.40 6.64
N VAL A 34 6.92 -4.12 6.60
CA VAL A 34 6.25 -3.13 7.45
C VAL A 34 5.30 -3.83 8.41
N THR A 35 5.59 -3.79 9.70
CA THR A 35 4.75 -4.37 10.76
C THR A 35 4.24 -3.26 11.68
N GLY A 36 2.94 -2.95 11.61
CA GLY A 36 2.32 -1.87 12.38
C GLY A 36 1.80 -0.74 11.49
N ALA A 37 2.23 0.48 11.75
CA ALA A 37 1.81 1.69 11.05
C ALA A 37 3.01 2.44 10.46
N GLY A 38 3.33 2.20 9.19
CA GLY A 38 4.52 2.78 8.57
C GLY A 38 4.26 3.35 7.19
N ASP A 39 4.97 4.43 6.87
CA ASP A 39 4.99 5.07 5.55
C ASP A 39 6.38 4.89 4.93
N ALA A 40 6.44 4.28 3.74
CA ALA A 40 7.70 4.05 3.04
C ALA A 40 7.67 4.59 1.61
N ARG A 41 8.74 5.26 1.20
CA ARG A 41 8.94 5.81 -0.15
C ARG A 41 10.25 5.31 -0.70
N ILE A 42 10.25 4.62 -1.85
CA ILE A 42 11.48 4.07 -2.43
C ILE A 42 11.55 4.33 -3.93
N ALA A 43 12.75 4.38 -4.50
CA ALA A 43 12.97 4.29 -5.94
C ALA A 43 13.57 2.94 -6.33
N VAL A 44 12.89 2.19 -7.21
CA VAL A 44 13.29 0.84 -7.60
C VAL A 44 13.10 0.61 -9.10
N SER A 45 14.09 -0.02 -9.71
CA SER A 45 14.14 -0.19 -11.17
C SER A 45 13.88 -1.62 -11.66
N ASP A 46 14.11 -2.64 -10.84
CA ASP A 46 14.10 -4.04 -11.29
C ASP A 46 13.10 -4.91 -10.52
N THR A 47 13.38 -5.16 -9.23
CA THR A 47 12.57 -6.04 -8.39
C THR A 47 12.12 -5.33 -7.12
N LEU A 48 10.82 -5.36 -6.84
CA LEU A 48 10.21 -4.78 -5.64
C LEU A 48 9.39 -5.83 -4.90
N LYS A 49 9.77 -6.14 -3.67
CA LYS A 49 9.00 -6.96 -2.74
C LYS A 49 8.54 -6.13 -1.57
N VAL A 50 7.24 -6.14 -1.30
CA VAL A 50 6.67 -5.38 -0.19
C VAL A 50 5.71 -6.26 0.60
N SER A 51 5.99 -6.40 1.89
CA SER A 51 5.19 -7.13 2.86
C SER A 51 4.69 -6.16 3.94
N ILE A 52 3.39 -5.97 4.04
CA ILE A 52 2.75 -5.09 5.02
C ILE A 52 1.87 -5.94 5.93
N THR A 53 2.10 -5.85 7.24
CA THR A 53 1.28 -6.47 8.28
C THR A 53 0.75 -5.37 9.20
N GLY A 54 -0.53 -5.04 9.08
CA GLY A 54 -1.18 -3.94 9.81
C GLY A 54 -1.72 -2.83 8.89
N ALA A 55 -1.39 -1.58 9.20
CA ALA A 55 -1.88 -0.37 8.53
C ALA A 55 -0.71 0.47 8.01
N GLY A 56 -0.06 0.02 6.93
CA GLY A 56 1.08 0.72 6.32
C GLY A 56 0.80 1.22 4.90
N LYS A 57 1.50 2.28 4.50
CA LYS A 57 1.49 2.79 3.13
C LYS A 57 2.88 2.69 2.52
N VAL A 58 2.96 2.15 1.31
CA VAL A 58 4.22 2.08 0.56
C VAL A 58 4.04 2.73 -0.81
N GLU A 59 4.88 3.71 -1.10
CA GLU A 59 4.94 4.43 -2.36
C GLU A 59 6.25 4.10 -3.08
N TYR A 60 6.17 3.63 -4.33
CA TYR A 60 7.37 3.31 -5.11
C TYR A 60 7.47 4.18 -6.37
N ILE A 61 8.70 4.57 -6.70
CA ILE A 61 9.05 5.33 -7.90
C ILE A 61 9.78 4.40 -8.86
N GLY A 62 9.34 4.37 -10.12
CA GLY A 62 9.90 3.52 -11.16
C GLY A 62 8.88 2.54 -11.73
N ASN A 63 9.34 1.64 -12.58
CA ASN A 63 8.53 0.60 -13.22
C ASN A 63 9.25 -0.75 -13.13
N PRO A 64 9.37 -1.34 -11.91
CA PRO A 64 10.01 -2.64 -11.74
C PRO A 64 9.21 -3.72 -12.51
N PRO A 65 9.85 -4.53 -13.38
CA PRO A 65 9.20 -5.67 -14.03
C PRO A 65 8.71 -6.74 -13.04
N HIS A 66 9.35 -6.85 -11.86
CA HIS A 66 8.96 -7.81 -10.83
C HIS A 66 8.44 -7.08 -9.58
N LEU A 67 7.13 -7.16 -9.33
CA LEU A 67 6.47 -6.53 -8.18
C LEU A 67 5.70 -7.57 -7.36
N GLU A 68 6.21 -7.90 -6.18
CA GLU A 68 5.54 -8.73 -5.18
C GLU A 68 4.94 -7.86 -4.07
N ARG A 69 3.70 -8.15 -3.72
CA ARG A 69 2.92 -7.37 -2.75
C ARG A 69 2.11 -8.30 -1.86
N ASP A 70 2.53 -8.36 -0.62
CA ASP A 70 1.84 -9.07 0.44
C ASP A 70 1.29 -8.06 1.42
N ILE A 71 -0.03 -7.99 1.56
CA ILE A 71 -0.69 -7.07 2.48
C ILE A 71 -1.63 -7.87 3.37
N THR A 72 -1.29 -7.96 4.65
CA THR A 72 -2.12 -8.53 5.70
C THR A 72 -2.66 -7.40 6.57
N GLY A 73 -3.90 -6.97 6.33
CA GLY A 73 -4.56 -5.90 7.08
C GLY A 73 -5.08 -4.76 6.20
N ALA A 74 -4.91 -3.52 6.67
CA ALA A 74 -5.40 -2.30 6.05
C ALA A 74 -4.30 -1.50 5.30
N GLY A 75 -3.27 -2.20 4.82
CA GLY A 75 -2.15 -1.57 4.10
C GLY A 75 -2.49 -1.16 2.66
N SER A 76 -1.65 -0.33 2.05
CA SER A 76 -1.79 0.11 0.65
C SER A 76 -0.44 0.32 -0.02
N ILE A 77 -0.29 -0.20 -1.24
CA ILE A 77 0.91 -0.02 -2.05
C ILE A 77 0.51 0.73 -3.32
N ARG A 78 1.19 1.84 -3.64
CA ARG A 78 0.90 2.66 -4.82
C ARG A 78 2.17 3.13 -5.55
N PRO A 79 2.17 3.18 -6.89
CA PRO A 79 3.21 3.89 -7.62
C PRO A 79 3.08 5.40 -7.42
N ARG A 80 4.21 6.11 -7.37
CA ARG A 80 4.30 7.58 -7.28
C ARG A 80 4.28 8.26 -8.66
N GLY A 81 3.71 7.59 -9.66
CA GLY A 81 3.45 8.14 -11.00
C GLY A 81 2.04 8.76 -11.05
N GLY A 82 1.97 10.09 -11.20
CA GLY A 82 0.70 10.80 -11.35
C GLY A 82 -0.05 10.38 -12.62
N GLY A 83 -1.31 9.99 -12.48
CA GLY A 83 -2.14 9.57 -13.60
C GLY A 83 -3.54 9.12 -13.19
N LEU A 84 -4.39 10.06 -12.79
CA LEU A 84 -5.81 10.13 -13.16
C LEU A 84 -6.59 8.79 -13.18
N SER A 85 -7.23 8.42 -12.07
CA SER A 85 -8.50 7.68 -12.17
C SER A 85 -9.45 8.18 -11.09
N SER A 86 -10.13 9.25 -11.46
CA SER A 86 -11.29 9.77 -10.77
C SER A 86 -12.48 8.84 -11.00
N GLY A 87 -12.72 7.93 -10.05
CA GLY A 87 -14.06 7.44 -9.65
C GLY A 87 -14.81 6.44 -10.54
N PRO A 88 -15.98 5.92 -10.07
CA PRO A 88 -16.59 6.17 -8.77
C PRO A 88 -16.43 4.99 -7.80
N ALA A 89 -16.38 5.31 -6.51
CA ALA A 89 -16.85 4.40 -5.47
C ALA A 89 -18.32 4.07 -5.78
N VAL A 90 -18.60 2.84 -6.20
CA VAL A 90 -19.94 2.27 -6.04
C VAL A 90 -20.15 2.07 -4.55
N LEU A 91 -20.55 3.16 -3.90
CA LEU A 91 -21.17 3.16 -2.58
C LEU A 91 -22.32 2.16 -2.65
N GLY A 92 -22.34 1.24 -1.68
CA GLY A 92 -23.22 0.09 -1.66
C GLY A 92 -24.66 0.45 -2.02
N ARG A 93 -25.26 -0.36 -2.89
CA ARG A 93 -26.72 -0.45 -2.92
C ARG A 93 -27.12 -0.98 -1.55
N SER A 94 -27.67 -0.07 -0.77
CA SER A 94 -28.62 -0.28 0.30
C SER A 94 -29.23 -1.69 0.24
N HIS A 95 -28.86 -2.51 1.21
CA HIS A 95 -29.80 -3.47 1.77
C HIS A 95 -30.92 -2.65 2.39
N ASP A 96 -31.95 -2.34 1.61
CA ASP A 96 -33.24 -1.95 2.15
C ASP A 96 -33.92 -3.23 2.64
N SER A 97 -33.53 -3.65 3.85
CA SER A 97 -34.34 -4.54 4.66
C SER A 97 -35.33 -3.68 5.43
N SER A 98 -36.33 -3.12 4.74
CA SER A 98 -37.47 -2.48 5.41
C SER A 98 -38.58 -3.51 5.58
N GLU A 99 -38.49 -4.17 6.73
CA GLU A 99 -39.53 -4.92 7.44
C GLU A 99 -40.93 -4.29 7.21
N SER A 100 -41.78 -4.96 6.42
CA SER A 100 -43.19 -4.60 6.30
C SER A 100 -44.00 -5.27 7.42
N PRO A 101 -44.76 -4.52 8.22
CA PRO A 101 -45.43 -5.02 9.40
C PRO A 101 -46.65 -5.88 9.04
N ARG A 102 -46.89 -6.91 9.84
CA ARG A 102 -48.08 -7.76 9.80
C ARG A 102 -49.37 -6.93 9.93
N PRO A 103 -50.44 -7.31 9.23
CA PRO A 103 -51.78 -7.11 9.75
C PRO A 103 -52.49 -8.45 9.98
N ARG A 104 -52.88 -8.71 11.24
CA ARG A 104 -54.12 -9.43 11.62
C ARG A 104 -55.02 -8.38 12.29
N PRO A 105 -56.34 -8.56 12.48
CA PRO A 105 -57.37 -9.37 11.78
C PRO A 105 -58.65 -8.54 11.46
N LYS A 106 -59.64 -9.15 10.79
CA LYS A 106 -61.04 -9.29 11.24
C LYS A 106 -61.62 -10.56 10.63
#